data_AF-A0A926C304-F1
#
_entry.id   AF-A0A926C304-F1
#
_cell.length_a   1.000
_cell.length_b   1.000
_cell.length_c   1.000
_cell.angle_alpha   90.00
_cell.angle_beta   90.00
_cell.angle_gamma   90.00
#
_symmetry.space_group_name_H-M   'P 1'
#
loop_
_entity.id
_entity.type
_entity.pdbx_description
1 polymer ?
#
loop_
_entity_poly.entity_id
_entity_poly.type
_entity_poly.pdbx_seq_one_letter_code
_entity_poly.pdbx_strand_id
1 'polypeptide(L)'
;MPVTMPADTSFMHLFDTLTDGVIGLEAVYENDTSSVIDFRVSYCNPSARMLLTNVYNLVPETWLLRDNPGLTGLFGSCLSVIETGLPADSDLSAHPTRRLVVRQLKSANGLVLIVQVAHPTDEVAGKPAPEMPPLKGILNSSLNGIVAYRA
;
A
#
# COMPACT_ATOMS: atom_id res chain seq x y z
N MET A 1 -3.48 38.72 -1.91
CA MET A 1 -2.92 37.66 -2.78
C MET A 1 -3.21 36.33 -2.10
N PRO A 2 -4.23 35.54 -2.51
CA PRO A 2 -4.41 34.20 -1.96
C PRO A 2 -3.36 33.28 -2.61
N VAL A 3 -2.54 32.67 -1.78
CA VAL A 3 -1.55 31.67 -2.19
C VAL A 3 -2.32 30.37 -2.40
N THR A 4 -2.49 29.96 -3.65
CA THR A 4 -3.01 28.63 -3.99
C THR A 4 -1.97 27.63 -3.53
N MET A 5 -2.14 27.06 -2.33
CA MET A 5 -1.33 25.92 -1.91
C MET A 5 -1.59 24.78 -2.91
N PRO A 6 -0.56 24.14 -3.47
CA PRO A 6 -0.76 22.94 -4.27
C PRO A 6 -1.36 21.87 -3.36
N ALA A 7 -2.60 21.46 -3.65
CA ALA A 7 -3.36 20.50 -2.86
C ALA A 7 -2.58 19.19 -2.64
N ASP A 8 -1.67 18.84 -3.56
CA ASP A 8 -0.81 17.65 -3.50
C ASP A 8 0.05 17.56 -2.24
N THR A 9 0.48 18.69 -1.67
CA THR A 9 1.35 18.68 -0.47
C THR A 9 0.57 18.32 0.79
N SER A 10 -0.70 18.71 0.89
CA SER A 10 -1.52 18.50 2.10
C SER A 10 -1.91 17.03 2.35
N PHE A 11 -2.14 16.25 1.29
CA PHE A 11 -2.58 14.85 1.43
C PHE A 11 -1.42 13.90 1.77
N MET A 12 -0.23 14.14 1.21
CA MET A 12 0.99 13.42 1.56
C MET A 12 1.30 13.60 3.07
N HIS A 13 1.13 14.82 3.58
CA HIS A 13 1.30 15.09 5.01
C HIS A 13 0.32 14.31 5.90
N LEU A 14 -0.92 14.05 5.46
CA LEU A 14 -1.85 13.21 6.23
C LEU A 14 -1.33 11.77 6.33
N PHE A 15 -0.82 11.20 5.24
CA PHE A 15 -0.22 9.85 5.27
C PHE A 15 1.08 9.79 6.06
N ASP A 16 1.88 10.87 6.07
CA ASP A 16 3.08 10.97 6.89
C ASP A 16 2.78 10.98 8.39
N THR A 17 1.60 11.46 8.79
CA THR A 17 1.17 11.47 10.20
C THR A 17 0.57 10.15 10.68
N LEU A 18 0.32 9.19 9.77
CA LEU A 18 -0.22 7.89 10.16
C LEU A 18 0.85 7.04 10.84
N THR A 19 0.43 6.35 11.91
CA THR A 19 1.24 5.35 12.61
C THR A 19 1.47 4.10 11.77
N ASP A 20 0.57 3.84 10.82
CA ASP A 20 0.65 2.71 9.91
C ASP A 20 1.59 3.02 8.74
N GLY A 21 2.26 1.99 8.23
CA GLY A 21 3.05 2.12 7.01
C GLY A 21 2.13 2.29 5.81
N VAL A 22 2.37 3.30 4.97
CA VAL A 22 1.64 3.50 3.71
C VAL A 22 2.62 3.49 2.55
N ILE A 23 2.34 2.67 1.55
CA ILE A 23 3.12 2.56 0.31
C ILE A 23 2.19 2.75 -0.88
N GLY A 24 2.53 3.66 -1.78
CA GLY A 24 1.90 3.79 -3.08
C GLY A 24 2.64 2.97 -4.12
N LEU A 25 1.90 2.19 -4.90
CA LEU A 25 2.40 1.38 -6.00
C LEU A 25 1.70 1.78 -7.29
N GLU A 26 2.48 1.96 -8.35
CA GLU A 26 2.01 2.15 -9.70
C GLU A 26 2.16 0.84 -10.48
N ALA A 27 1.10 0.43 -11.16
CA ALA A 27 1.15 -0.75 -12.01
C ALA A 27 1.98 -0.45 -13.26
N VAL A 28 2.99 -1.26 -13.50
CA VAL A 28 3.77 -1.21 -14.74
C VAL A 28 3.23 -2.29 -15.66
N TYR A 29 2.77 -1.88 -16.84
CA TYR A 29 2.19 -2.78 -17.83
C TYR A 29 3.22 -3.13 -18.91
N GLU A 30 3.13 -4.34 -19.44
CA GLU A 30 3.80 -4.69 -20.68
C GLU A 30 3.17 -3.92 -21.84
N ASN A 31 3.99 -3.45 -22.76
CA ASN A 31 3.50 -2.86 -24.00
C ASN A 31 2.65 -3.91 -24.75
N ASP A 32 1.45 -3.51 -25.17
CA ASP A 32 0.45 -4.27 -25.94
C ASP A 32 -0.42 -5.32 -25.20
N THR A 33 -0.02 -5.88 -24.05
CA THR A 33 -0.80 -6.99 -23.44
C THR A 33 -1.71 -6.58 -22.27
N SER A 34 -1.71 -5.31 -21.85
CA SER A 34 -2.41 -4.81 -20.64
C SER A 34 -2.12 -5.66 -19.38
N SER A 35 -1.07 -6.47 -19.41
CA SER A 35 -0.67 -7.35 -18.32
C SER A 35 0.33 -6.61 -17.45
N VAL A 36 0.12 -6.64 -16.13
CA VAL A 36 1.02 -6.01 -15.18
C VAL A 36 2.29 -6.86 -15.06
N ILE A 37 3.44 -6.27 -15.40
CA ILE A 37 4.75 -6.94 -15.34
C ILE A 37 5.44 -6.73 -13.99
N ASP A 38 5.17 -5.59 -13.34
CA ASP A 38 5.69 -5.26 -12.02
C ASP A 38 4.90 -4.09 -11.42
N PHE A 39 5.27 -3.69 -10.20
CA PHE A 39 4.82 -2.47 -9.57
C PHE A 39 6.00 -1.54 -9.33
N ARG A 40 5.83 -0.24 -9.58
CA ARG A 40 6.80 0.78 -9.22
C ARG A 40 6.37 1.48 -7.94
N VAL A 41 7.27 1.65 -6.99
CA VAL A 41 7.00 2.40 -5.78
C VAL A 41 6.88 3.88 -6.13
N SER A 42 5.72 4.47 -5.93
CA SER A 42 5.49 5.91 -6.15
C SER A 42 5.54 6.71 -4.86
N TYR A 43 5.21 6.07 -3.74
CA TYR A 43 5.19 6.72 -2.43
C TYR A 43 5.51 5.74 -1.31
N CYS A 44 6.16 6.22 -0.26
CA CYS A 44 6.44 5.45 0.95
C CYS A 44 6.58 6.41 2.12
N ASN A 45 5.66 6.33 3.09
CA ASN A 45 5.66 7.20 4.28
C ASN A 45 6.76 6.80 5.28
N PRO A 46 7.12 7.67 6.25
CA PRO A 46 8.14 7.39 7.25
C PRO A 46 7.92 6.10 8.04
N SER A 47 6.67 5.81 8.41
CA SER A 47 6.29 4.60 9.16
C SER A 47 6.59 3.32 8.37
N ALA A 48 6.26 3.28 7.07
CA ALA A 48 6.59 2.17 6.18
C ALA A 48 8.10 2.02 6.00
N ARG A 49 8.83 3.14 5.87
CA ARG A 49 10.30 3.11 5.76
C ARG A 49 10.94 2.50 7.01
N MET A 50 10.48 2.91 8.18
CA MET A 50 10.98 2.38 9.45
C MET A 50 10.69 0.88 9.59
N LEU A 51 9.53 0.41 9.12
CA LEU A 51 9.13 -0.99 9.21
C LEU A 51 9.82 -1.88 8.18
N LEU A 52 10.09 -1.38 6.97
CA LEU A 52 10.41 -2.24 5.83
C LEU A 52 11.72 -1.92 5.11
N THR A 53 12.27 -0.69 5.21
CA THR A 53 13.47 -0.30 4.43
C THR A 53 14.74 -1.07 4.83
N ASN A 54 14.77 -1.65 6.03
CA ASN A 54 15.89 -2.54 6.43
C ASN A 54 15.81 -3.93 5.80
N VAL A 55 14.68 -4.29 5.17
CA VAL A 55 14.42 -5.62 4.61
C VAL A 55 14.20 -5.56 3.11
N TYR A 56 13.58 -4.48 2.63
CA TYR A 56 13.19 -4.29 1.23
C TYR A 56 13.57 -2.89 0.74
N ASN A 57 13.95 -2.79 -0.53
CA ASN A 57 14.17 -1.54 -1.24
C ASN A 57 12.83 -0.93 -1.68
N LEU A 58 12.34 0.02 -0.89
CA LEU A 58 11.06 0.72 -1.08
C LEU A 58 11.23 2.22 -1.30
N VAL A 59 12.34 2.62 -1.93
CA VAL A 59 12.57 3.99 -2.37
C VAL A 59 11.65 4.27 -3.57
N PRO A 60 11.08 5.49 -3.71
CA PRO A 60 10.35 5.83 -4.92
C PRO A 60 11.15 5.53 -6.19
N GLU A 61 10.46 5.11 -7.25
CA GLU A 61 10.99 4.61 -8.53
C GLU A 61 11.61 3.20 -8.50
N THR A 62 11.66 2.51 -7.35
CA THR A 62 12.08 1.11 -7.31
C THR A 62 10.96 0.16 -7.75
N TRP A 63 11.36 -0.99 -8.26
CA TRP A 63 10.48 -2.04 -8.73
C TRP A 63 10.19 -3.01 -7.59
N LEU A 64 8.92 -3.30 -7.34
CA LEU A 64 8.49 -4.13 -6.22
C LEU A 64 9.12 -5.52 -6.33
N LEU A 65 8.94 -6.22 -7.44
CA LEU A 65 9.42 -7.59 -7.57
C LEU A 65 10.89 -7.64 -8.01
N ARG A 66 11.28 -6.84 -9.02
CA ARG A 66 12.65 -6.86 -9.54
C ARG A 66 13.70 -6.47 -8.50
N ASP A 67 13.43 -5.45 -7.68
CA ASP A 67 14.38 -5.01 -6.65
C ASP A 67 14.18 -5.75 -5.31
N ASN A 68 13.09 -6.52 -5.17
CA ASN A 68 12.79 -7.33 -3.99
C ASN A 68 12.24 -8.72 -4.36
N PRO A 69 13.10 -9.65 -4.84
CA PRO A 69 12.65 -10.97 -5.30
C PRO A 69 11.99 -11.83 -4.22
N GLY A 70 12.16 -11.49 -2.94
CA GLY A 70 11.44 -12.13 -1.82
C GLY A 70 9.97 -11.75 -1.69
N LEU A 71 9.46 -10.83 -2.51
CA LEU A 71 8.07 -10.33 -2.47
C LEU A 71 7.13 -11.00 -3.49
N THR A 72 7.50 -12.14 -4.07
CA THR A 72 6.65 -12.87 -5.05
C THR A 72 5.23 -13.14 -4.56
N GLY A 73 5.06 -13.50 -3.29
CA GLY A 73 3.73 -13.72 -2.69
C GLY A 73 2.90 -12.44 -2.59
N LEU A 74 3.52 -11.34 -2.18
CA LEU A 74 2.86 -10.02 -2.14
C LEU A 74 2.52 -9.55 -3.55
N PHE A 75 3.43 -9.73 -4.51
CA PHE A 75 3.22 -9.40 -5.91
C PHE A 75 2.00 -10.11 -6.49
N GLY A 76 1.87 -11.43 -6.30
CA GLY A 76 0.70 -12.19 -6.76
C GLY A 76 -0.61 -11.72 -6.13
N SER A 77 -0.58 -11.34 -4.84
CA SER A 77 -1.75 -10.76 -4.17
C SER A 77 -2.11 -9.39 -4.77
N CYS A 78 -1.12 -8.51 -5.00
CA CYS A 78 -1.33 -7.21 -5.63
C CYS A 78 -1.91 -7.33 -7.05
N LEU A 79 -1.45 -8.31 -7.83
CA LEU A 79 -2.04 -8.62 -9.14
C LEU A 79 -3.52 -8.96 -9.01
N SER A 80 -3.87 -9.86 -8.08
CA SER A 80 -5.27 -10.25 -7.85
C SER A 80 -6.15 -9.06 -7.47
N VAL A 81 -5.66 -8.13 -6.64
CA VAL A 81 -6.40 -6.91 -6.27
C VAL A 81 -6.60 -5.97 -7.45
N ILE A 82 -5.61 -5.84 -8.35
CA ILE A 82 -5.78 -5.04 -9.56
C ILE A 82 -6.81 -5.66 -10.51
N GLU A 83 -6.75 -6.97 -10.70
CA GLU A 83 -7.65 -7.68 -11.60
C GLU A 83 -9.10 -7.68 -11.08
N THR A 84 -9.28 -8.01 -9.80
CA THR A 84 -10.61 -8.15 -9.18
C THR A 84 -11.18 -6.81 -8.70
N GLY A 85 -10.33 -5.82 -8.40
CA GLY A 85 -10.71 -4.58 -7.74
C GLY A 85 -11.14 -4.74 -6.28
N LEU A 86 -11.07 -5.94 -5.73
CA LEU A 86 -11.44 -6.21 -4.34
C LEU A 86 -10.22 -6.04 -3.43
N PRO A 87 -10.39 -5.45 -2.24
CA PRO A 87 -9.32 -5.35 -1.26
C PRO A 87 -8.89 -6.74 -0.78
N ALA A 88 -7.60 -6.91 -0.51
CA ALA A 88 -7.04 -8.15 0.05
C ALA A 88 -6.11 -7.84 1.22
N ASP A 89 -6.09 -8.74 2.20
CA ASP A 89 -5.15 -8.71 3.31
C ASP A 89 -4.16 -9.87 3.14
N SER A 90 -2.87 -9.57 3.26
CA SER A 90 -1.79 -10.55 3.13
C SER A 90 -0.82 -10.45 4.30
N ASP A 91 -0.30 -11.58 4.74
CA ASP A 91 0.76 -11.62 5.73
C ASP A 91 2.12 -11.46 5.05
N LEU A 92 2.88 -10.44 5.44
CA LEU A 92 4.26 -10.27 5.03
C LEU A 92 5.17 -11.07 5.99
N SER A 93 5.00 -12.38 5.94
CA SER A 93 5.66 -13.36 6.81
C SER A 93 7.16 -13.48 6.55
N ALA A 94 7.67 -12.84 5.49
CA ALA A 94 9.09 -12.74 5.19
C ALA A 94 9.82 -11.66 6.02
N HIS A 95 9.12 -10.90 6.86
CA HIS A 95 9.77 -9.94 7.76
C HIS A 95 10.41 -10.66 8.98
N PRO A 96 11.71 -10.46 9.24
CA PRO A 96 12.51 -11.35 10.11
C PRO A 96 12.22 -11.25 11.61
N THR A 97 11.60 -10.14 12.06
CA THR A 97 11.46 -9.86 13.50
C THR A 97 10.03 -9.63 13.96
N ARG A 98 9.10 -9.47 13.03
CA ARG A 98 7.70 -9.09 13.32
C ARG A 98 6.79 -9.63 12.24
N ARG A 99 5.63 -10.12 12.65
CA ARG A 99 4.54 -10.45 11.73
C ARG A 99 3.87 -9.15 11.29
N LEU A 100 3.82 -8.92 9.98
CA LEU A 100 3.26 -7.69 9.41
C LEU A 100 2.05 -8.06 8.55
N VAL A 101 0.94 -7.38 8.77
CA VAL A 101 -0.25 -7.50 7.92
C VAL A 101 -0.22 -6.37 6.91
N VAL A 102 -0.38 -6.71 5.65
CA VAL A 102 -0.42 -5.77 4.53
C VAL A 102 -1.80 -5.81 3.92
N ARG A 103 -2.54 -4.71 4.04
CA ARG A 103 -3.80 -4.50 3.34
C ARG A 103 -3.52 -3.84 2.00
N GLN A 104 -4.12 -4.38 0.96
CA GLN A 104 -3.96 -3.94 -0.43
C GLN A 104 -5.27 -3.35 -0.93
N LEU A 105 -5.19 -2.16 -1.50
CA LEU A 105 -6.33 -1.42 -2.03
C LEU A 105 -6.03 -0.99 -3.47
N LYS A 106 -6.93 -1.30 -4.40
CA LYS A 106 -6.82 -0.79 -5.77
C LYS A 106 -6.95 0.73 -5.78
N SER A 107 -6.06 1.38 -6.52
CA SER A 107 -6.06 2.83 -6.79
C SER A 107 -6.17 3.07 -8.31
N ALA A 108 -6.30 4.32 -8.71
CA ALA A 108 -6.49 4.71 -10.12
C ALA A 108 -5.39 4.16 -11.04
N ASN A 109 -4.12 4.21 -10.59
CA ASN A 109 -2.96 3.82 -11.40
C ASN A 109 -2.18 2.62 -10.81
N GLY A 110 -2.75 1.88 -9.85
CA GLY A 110 -2.05 0.78 -9.18
C GLY A 110 -2.68 0.40 -7.85
N LEU A 111 -1.89 0.42 -6.78
CA LEU A 111 -2.34 0.05 -5.43
C LEU A 111 -1.87 1.03 -4.35
N VAL A 112 -2.59 1.02 -3.24
CA VAL A 112 -2.11 1.52 -1.94
C VAL A 112 -1.98 0.32 -1.01
N LEU A 113 -0.82 0.18 -0.39
CA LEU A 113 -0.56 -0.79 0.65
C LEU A 113 -0.55 -0.11 2.01
N ILE A 114 -1.25 -0.71 2.96
CA ILE A 114 -1.23 -0.31 4.37
C ILE A 114 -0.58 -1.44 5.16
N VAL A 115 0.53 -1.14 5.83
CA VAL A 115 1.37 -2.10 6.54
C VAL A 115 1.22 -1.86 8.03
N GLN A 116 0.79 -2.88 8.75
CA GLN A 116 0.58 -2.84 10.19
C GLN A 116 1.35 -3.97 10.87
N VAL A 117 1.80 -3.72 12.10
CA VAL A 117 2.39 -4.78 12.93
C VAL A 117 1.25 -5.59 13.53
N ALA A 118 1.24 -6.91 13.32
CA ALA A 118 0.27 -7.78 13.96
C ALA A 118 0.51 -7.78 15.48
N HIS A 119 -0.52 -7.46 16.25
CA HIS A 119 -0.44 -7.56 17.71
C HIS A 119 -0.67 -9.00 18.16
N PRO A 120 0.09 -9.52 19.15
CA PRO A 120 0.02 -10.92 19.59
C PRO A 120 -1.29 -11.31 20.30
N THR A 121 -2.25 -10.39 20.46
CA THR A 121 -3.52 -10.69 21.15
C THR A 121 -4.50 -11.53 20.32
N ASP A 122 -4.22 -11.74 19.02
CA ASP A 122 -5.04 -12.59 18.14
C ASP A 122 -4.74 -14.10 18.24
N GLU A 123 -3.73 -14.55 18.99
CA GLU A 123 -3.40 -15.99 19.08
C GLU A 123 -4.20 -16.79 20.13
N VAL A 124 -4.89 -16.16 21.08
CA VAL A 124 -5.62 -16.90 22.16
C VAL A 124 -7.08 -17.17 21.82
N ALA A 125 -7.62 -16.56 20.76
CA ALA A 125 -8.94 -16.88 20.25
C ALA A 125 -8.79 -17.21 18.78
N GLY A 126 -9.22 -18.40 18.34
CA GLY A 126 -9.34 -18.77 16.93
C GLY A 126 -10.38 -17.90 16.20
N LYS A 127 -10.18 -16.59 16.22
CA LYS A 127 -10.98 -15.59 15.53
C LYS A 127 -10.45 -15.45 14.11
N PRO A 128 -11.35 -15.33 13.12
CA PRO A 128 -10.95 -14.95 11.77
C PRO A 128 -10.17 -13.64 11.82
N ALA A 129 -9.28 -13.46 10.84
CA ALA A 129 -8.39 -12.30 10.69
C ALA A 129 -9.06 -11.01 11.19
N PRO A 130 -8.32 -10.15 11.93
CA PRO A 130 -8.89 -8.98 12.56
C PRO A 130 -9.74 -8.22 11.55
N GLU A 131 -11.05 -8.14 11.81
CA GLU A 131 -11.93 -7.23 11.10
C GLU A 131 -11.40 -5.84 11.41
N MET A 132 -10.45 -5.38 10.60
CA MET A 132 -9.89 -4.05 10.74
C MET A 132 -11.07 -3.08 10.77
N PRO A 133 -11.07 -2.09 11.69
CA PRO A 133 -12.11 -1.07 11.70
C PRO A 133 -12.26 -0.54 10.29
N PRO A 134 -13.48 -0.24 9.82
CA PRO A 134 -13.73 0.11 8.43
C PRO A 134 -12.96 1.38 8.11
N LEU A 135 -11.72 1.21 7.65
CA LEU A 135 -10.90 2.24 7.05
C LEU A 135 -11.62 2.78 5.81
N LYS A 136 -12.65 2.09 5.29
CA LYS A 136 -13.67 2.68 4.42
C LYS A 136 -14.22 4.01 4.95
N GLY A 137 -14.37 4.23 6.25
CA GLY A 137 -14.84 5.51 6.79
C GLY A 137 -13.80 6.63 6.70
N ILE A 138 -12.53 6.33 7.01
CA ILE A 138 -11.43 7.31 7.03
C ILE A 138 -10.90 7.53 5.62
N LEU A 139 -10.75 6.45 4.85
CA LEU A 139 -10.40 6.46 3.46
C LEU A 139 -11.57 6.91 2.57
N ASN A 140 -12.87 6.61 2.79
CA ASN A 140 -13.91 7.28 1.97
C ASN A 140 -14.15 8.73 2.39
N SER A 141 -14.03 9.11 3.67
CA SER A 141 -14.13 10.54 4.03
C SER A 141 -12.95 11.35 3.51
N SER A 142 -11.77 10.73 3.37
CA SER A 142 -10.56 11.35 2.81
C SER A 142 -10.42 11.18 1.27
N LEU A 143 -10.88 10.06 0.68
CA LEU A 143 -10.87 9.74 -0.76
C LEU A 143 -12.14 10.15 -1.51
N ASN A 144 -13.24 10.57 -0.85
CA ASN A 144 -14.34 11.23 -1.57
C ASN A 144 -13.91 12.57 -2.21
N GLY A 145 -12.68 13.03 -1.95
CA GLY A 145 -12.02 14.12 -2.64
C GLY A 145 -11.14 13.72 -3.84
N ILE A 146 -11.05 12.43 -4.21
CA ILE A 146 -10.40 12.03 -5.47
C ILE A 146 -11.38 12.29 -6.62
N VAL A 147 -11.55 13.57 -6.96
CA VAL A 147 -11.85 13.94 -8.34
C VAL A 147 -10.55 13.70 -9.10
N ALA A 148 -10.52 12.62 -9.88
CA ALA A 148 -9.48 12.42 -10.88
C ALA A 148 -9.50 13.62 -11.84
N TYR A 149 -8.61 14.60 -11.62
CA TYR A 149 -8.45 15.71 -12.55
C TYR A 149 -7.43 15.29 -13.60
N ARG A 150 -7.94 14.96 -14.78
CA ARG A 150 -7.13 14.80 -16.00
C ARG A 150 -6.91 16.21 -16.56
N ALA A 151 -5.66 16.68 -16.57
CA ALA A 151 -5.26 17.80 -17.41
C ALA A 151 -4.94 17.30 -18.82
#